data_AF-A0A165B0L9-F1
#
_entry.id   AF-A0A165B0L9-F1
#
_cell.length_a   1.000
_cell.length_b   1.000
_cell.length_c   1.000
_cell.angle_alpha   90.00
_cell.angle_beta   90.00
_cell.angle_gamma   90.00
#
_symmetry.space_group_name_H-M   'P 1'
#
loop_
_entity.id
_entity.type
_entity.pdbx_description
1 polymer ?
#
loop_
_entity_poly.entity_id
_entity_poly.type
_entity_poly.pdbx_seq_one_letter_code
_entity_poly.pdbx_strand_id
1 'polypeptide(L)'
;MKNKNKTTKFPVARIKRIMQKDEEVGKVAQATPIVISKALELFLAMLVDEANKVTADRGAKRVEAYHLKHAVETVEMLDFLKEIVEGVPDPSAGGTIDLD
;
A
#
# COMPACT_ATOMS: atom_id res chain seq x y z
N MET A 1 7.69 34.29 -12.11
CA MET A 1 8.10 32.87 -11.92
C MET A 1 6.91 31.98 -12.25
N LYS A 2 6.98 31.18 -13.32
CA LYS A 2 5.90 30.27 -13.69
C LYS A 2 5.88 29.11 -12.68
N ASN A 3 4.76 28.94 -11.95
CA ASN A 3 4.50 27.74 -11.17
C ASN A 3 4.57 26.54 -12.12
N LYS A 4 5.71 25.82 -12.12
CA LYS A 4 5.74 24.44 -12.61
C LYS A 4 4.74 23.71 -11.72
N ASN A 5 3.56 23.40 -12.25
CA ASN A 5 2.63 22.49 -11.60
C ASN A 5 3.43 21.26 -11.22
N LYS A 6 3.69 21.07 -9.91
CA LYS A 6 4.35 19.85 -9.41
C LYS A 6 3.40 18.71 -9.76
N THR A 7 3.69 18.02 -10.86
CA THR A 7 2.90 16.87 -11.29
C THR A 7 3.11 15.78 -10.25
N THR A 8 2.05 15.45 -9.53
CA THR A 8 2.03 14.39 -8.52
C THR A 8 1.43 13.13 -9.16
N LYS A 9 1.86 11.96 -8.70
CA LYS A 9 1.35 10.68 -9.22
C LYS A 9 -0.11 10.43 -8.83
N PHE A 10 -0.54 11.00 -7.70
CA PHE A 10 -1.87 10.83 -7.15
C PHE A 10 -2.62 12.17 -7.08
N PRO A 11 -3.96 12.19 -7.23
CA PRO A 11 -4.73 13.42 -7.15
C PRO A 11 -4.64 14.07 -5.75
N VAL A 12 -3.97 15.21 -5.65
CA VAL A 12 -3.79 16.02 -4.43
C VAL A 12 -5.14 16.29 -3.72
N ALA A 13 -6.20 16.59 -4.49
CA ALA A 13 -7.52 16.84 -3.94
C ALA A 13 -8.14 15.62 -3.25
N ARG A 14 -7.89 14.40 -3.77
CA ARG A 14 -8.40 13.16 -3.17
C ARG A 14 -7.65 12.84 -1.88
N ILE A 15 -6.32 13.02 -1.87
CA ILE A 15 -5.51 12.88 -0.66
C ILE A 15 -6.02 13.82 0.43
N LYS A 16 -6.20 15.12 0.12
CA LYS A 16 -6.73 16.10 1.06
C LYS A 16 -8.10 15.68 1.62
N ARG A 17 -9.02 15.19 0.77
CA ARG A 17 -10.35 14.72 1.23
C ARG A 17 -10.27 13.52 2.17
N ILE A 18 -9.32 12.60 1.95
CA ILE A 18 -9.13 11.44 2.83
C ILE A 18 -8.55 11.89 4.18
N MET A 19 -7.55 12.77 4.18
CA MET A 19 -6.99 13.34 5.41
C MET A 19 -8.07 14.03 6.26
N GLN A 20 -8.97 14.79 5.63
CA GLN A 20 -10.05 15.50 6.31
C GLN A 20 -11.27 14.63 6.62
N LYS A 21 -11.19 13.29 6.45
CA LYS A 21 -12.16 12.37 7.07
C LYS A 21 -11.94 12.23 8.57
N ASP A 22 -10.72 12.50 9.02
CA ASP A 22 -10.40 12.62 10.42
C ASP A 22 -10.90 13.99 10.92
N GLU A 23 -11.80 13.98 11.90
CA GLU A 23 -12.45 15.19 12.42
C GLU A 23 -11.46 16.12 13.15
N GLU A 24 -10.32 15.59 13.62
CA GLU A 24 -9.27 16.38 14.26
C GLU A 24 -8.42 17.15 13.22
N VAL A 25 -8.52 16.80 11.93
CA VAL A 25 -7.76 17.43 10.85
C VAL A 25 -8.50 18.65 10.29
N GLY A 26 -8.09 19.83 10.75
CA GLY A 26 -8.59 21.13 10.26
C GLY A 26 -8.02 21.57 8.90
N LYS A 27 -7.42 22.76 8.85
CA LYS A 27 -6.84 23.31 7.61
C LYS A 27 -5.51 22.63 7.28
N VAL A 28 -5.42 22.05 6.10
CA VAL A 28 -4.21 21.39 5.60
C VAL A 28 -3.40 22.34 4.71
N ALA A 29 -2.09 22.46 4.97
CA ALA A 29 -1.17 23.24 4.14
C ALA A 29 -1.06 22.64 2.72
N GLN A 30 -0.88 23.47 1.69
CA GLN A 30 -0.83 23.02 0.29
C GLN A 30 0.29 22.01 0.01
N ALA A 31 1.42 22.11 0.73
CA ALA A 31 2.54 21.20 0.57
C ALA A 31 2.25 19.79 1.11
N THR A 32 1.39 19.66 2.13
CA THR A 32 1.20 18.39 2.85
C THR A 32 0.66 17.28 1.95
N PRO A 33 -0.43 17.45 1.17
CA PRO A 33 -0.93 16.39 0.31
C PRO A 33 0.03 16.06 -0.85
N ILE A 34 0.89 17.00 -1.25
CA ILE A 34 1.93 16.78 -2.27
C ILE A 34 3.01 15.83 -1.74
N VAL A 35 3.48 16.05 -0.50
CA VAL A 35 4.46 15.16 0.14
C VAL A 35 3.86 13.79 0.40
N ILE A 36 2.62 13.74 0.90
CA ILE A 36 1.89 12.47 1.07
C ILE A 36 1.74 11.73 -0.26
N SER A 37 1.53 12.43 -1.37
CA SER A 37 1.50 11.78 -2.69
C SER A 37 2.80 11.03 -3.01
N LYS A 38 3.95 11.61 -2.67
CA LYS A 38 5.25 10.96 -2.87
C LYS A 38 5.48 9.83 -1.87
N ALA A 39 5.10 10.02 -0.61
CA ALA A 39 5.16 8.96 0.39
C ALA A 39 4.30 7.74 -0.02
N LEU A 40 3.09 7.99 -0.53
CA LEU A 40 2.18 6.96 -1.04
C LEU A 40 2.79 6.20 -2.23
N GLU A 41 3.49 6.88 -3.13
CA GLU A 41 4.21 6.24 -4.25
C GLU A 41 5.28 5.25 -3.73
N LEU A 42 6.10 5.69 -2.77
CA LEU A 42 7.15 4.85 -2.18
C LEU A 42 6.57 3.70 -1.36
N PHE A 43 5.49 3.98 -0.61
CA PHE A 43 4.78 2.99 0.17
C PHE A 43 4.19 1.89 -0.71
N LEU A 44 3.51 2.24 -1.81
CA LEU A 44 2.93 1.25 -2.72
C LEU A 44 4.02 0.43 -3.43
N ALA A 45 5.16 1.04 -3.78
CA ALA A 45 6.29 0.30 -4.34
C ALA A 45 6.80 -0.75 -3.35
N MET A 46 7.05 -0.36 -2.09
CA MET A 46 7.48 -1.28 -1.04
C MET A 46 6.45 -2.39 -0.79
N LEU A 47 5.17 -2.03 -0.67
CA LEU A 47 4.11 -3.00 -0.41
C LEU A 47 4.00 -4.06 -1.52
N VAL A 48 4.09 -3.63 -2.79
CA VAL A 48 4.06 -4.53 -3.94
C VAL A 48 5.33 -5.37 -4.02
N ASP A 49 6.51 -4.81 -3.73
CA ASP A 49 7.76 -5.55 -3.71
C ASP A 49 7.74 -6.65 -2.63
N GLU A 50 7.26 -6.36 -1.42
CA GLU A 50 7.14 -7.36 -0.34
C GLU A 50 6.14 -8.47 -0.72
N ALA A 51 4.96 -8.12 -1.26
CA ALA A 51 4.01 -9.11 -1.76
C ALA A 51 4.61 -9.97 -2.88
N ASN A 52 5.38 -9.38 -3.79
CA ASN A 52 6.01 -10.09 -4.89
C ASN A 52 7.13 -11.04 -4.42
N LYS A 53 7.87 -10.70 -3.36
CA LYS A 53 8.81 -11.65 -2.72
C LYS A 53 8.08 -12.90 -2.24
N VAL A 54 6.96 -12.73 -1.52
CA VAL A 54 6.13 -13.87 -1.09
C VAL A 54 5.63 -14.67 -2.29
N THR A 55 5.18 -14.00 -3.37
CA THR A 55 4.76 -14.65 -4.60
C THR A 55 5.88 -15.50 -5.23
N ALA A 56 7.10 -14.95 -5.31
CA ALA A 56 8.25 -15.67 -5.84
C ALA A 56 8.67 -16.85 -4.95
N ASP A 57 8.69 -16.65 -3.63
CA ASP A 57 9.03 -17.69 -2.64
C ASP A 57 8.05 -18.86 -2.69
N ARG A 58 6.78 -18.61 -3.04
CA ARG A 58 5.76 -19.63 -3.23
C ARG A 58 5.73 -20.24 -4.63
N GLY A 59 6.67 -19.87 -5.52
CA GLY A 59 6.75 -20.37 -6.89
C GLY A 59 5.67 -19.84 -7.83
N ALA A 60 4.85 -18.89 -7.38
CA ALA A 60 3.77 -18.32 -8.17
C ALA A 60 4.29 -17.25 -9.14
N LYS A 61 3.58 -17.07 -10.25
CA LYS A 61 3.88 -16.02 -11.27
C LYS A 61 2.95 -14.81 -11.18
N ARG A 62 1.96 -14.87 -10.29
CA ARG A 62 0.90 -13.87 -10.15
C ARG A 62 0.79 -13.48 -8.68
N VAL A 63 0.83 -12.18 -8.42
CA VAL A 63 0.53 -11.64 -7.08
C VAL A 63 -0.97 -11.78 -6.85
N GLU A 64 -1.32 -12.26 -5.66
CA GLU A 64 -2.69 -12.55 -5.25
C GLU A 64 -2.91 -11.96 -3.86
N ALA A 65 -4.17 -11.84 -3.44
CA ALA A 65 -4.52 -11.17 -2.19
C ALA A 65 -3.86 -11.83 -0.96
N TYR A 66 -3.72 -13.15 -0.93
CA TYR A 66 -3.08 -13.84 0.20
C TYR A 66 -1.56 -13.61 0.24
N HIS A 67 -0.89 -13.36 -0.89
CA HIS A 67 0.52 -12.95 -0.90
C HIS A 67 0.69 -11.61 -0.19
N LEU A 68 -0.23 -10.68 -0.43
CA LEU A 68 -0.26 -9.39 0.25
C LEU A 68 -0.54 -9.55 1.75
N LYS A 69 -1.49 -10.42 2.13
CA LYS A 69 -1.76 -10.74 3.54
C LYS A 69 -0.49 -11.24 4.25
N HIS A 70 0.20 -12.20 3.66
CA HIS A 70 1.43 -12.74 4.24
C HIS A 70 2.54 -11.68 4.35
N ALA A 71 2.69 -10.81 3.34
CA ALA A 71 3.64 -9.70 3.41
C ALA A 71 3.30 -8.75 4.59
N VAL A 72 2.02 -8.42 4.76
CA VAL A 72 1.53 -7.59 5.88
C VAL A 72 1.77 -8.25 7.25
N GLU A 73 1.59 -9.57 7.34
CA GLU A 73 1.78 -10.32 8.59
C GLU A 73 3.26 -10.44 9.00
N THR A 74 4.18 -10.40 8.03
CA THR A 74 5.61 -10.64 8.25
C THR A 74 6.46 -9.39 8.30
N VAL A 75 6.02 -8.28 7.71
CA VAL A 75 6.74 -7.01 7.71
C VAL A 75 6.20 -6.11 8.83
N GLU A 76 6.98 -5.91 9.89
CA GLU A 76 6.59 -5.13 11.08
C GLU A 76 6.02 -3.74 10.75
N MET A 77 6.62 -3.05 9.78
CA MET A 77 6.18 -1.70 9.37
C MET A 77 4.77 -1.68 8.75
N LEU A 78 4.26 -2.83 8.30
CA LEU A 78 2.94 -2.99 7.69
C LEU A 78 1.86 -3.40 8.71
N ASP A 79 2.18 -3.49 10.01
CA ASP A 79 1.26 -3.95 11.06
C ASP A 79 -0.11 -3.24 11.05
N PHE A 80 -0.13 -1.94 10.72
CA PHE A 80 -1.34 -1.13 10.60
C PHE A 80 -2.33 -1.62 9.53
N LEU A 81 -1.93 -2.55 8.65
CA LEU A 81 -2.79 -3.16 7.64
C LEU A 81 -3.37 -4.51 8.05
N LYS A 82 -2.96 -5.10 9.19
CA LYS A 82 -3.36 -6.47 9.56
C LYS A 82 -4.88 -6.66 9.65
N GLU A 83 -5.57 -5.73 10.29
CA GLU A 83 -7.04 -5.75 10.39
C GLU A 83 -7.71 -5.69 9.00
N ILE A 84 -7.09 -5.00 8.03
CA ILE A 84 -7.65 -4.87 6.68
C ILE A 84 -7.54 -6.19 5.91
N VAL A 85 -6.49 -6.97 6.13
CA VAL A 85 -6.22 -8.22 5.40
C VAL A 85 -6.69 -9.47 6.12
N GLU A 86 -7.16 -9.36 7.36
CA GLU A 86 -7.53 -10.50 8.22
C GLU A 86 -8.45 -11.50 7.50
N GLY A 87 -9.50 -11.00 6.85
CA GLY A 87 -10.51 -11.79 6.14
C GLY A 87 -10.05 -12.41 4.82
N VAL A 88 -8.82 -12.18 4.36
CA VAL A 88 -8.32 -12.76 3.12
C VAL A 88 -7.97 -14.24 3.35
N PRO A 89 -8.62 -15.18 2.62
CA PRO A 89 -8.30 -16.59 2.72
C PRO A 89 -6.95 -16.89 2.07
N ASP A 90 -6.12 -17.72 2.71
CA ASP A 90 -4.89 -18.26 2.12
C ASP A 90 -5.14 -19.74 1.74
N PRO A 91 -5.34 -20.06 0.45
CA PRO A 91 -5.59 -21.44 0.01
C PRO A 91 -4.39 -22.36 0.19
N SER A 92 -3.18 -21.80 0.39
CA SER A 92 -1.96 -22.57 0.62
C SER A 92 -1.65 -22.77 2.10
N ALA A 93 -2.40 -22.14 3.02
CA ALA A 93 -2.16 -22.15 4.46
C ALA A 93 -0.70 -21.86 4.87
N GLY A 94 0.03 -21.02 4.10
CA GLY A 94 1.44 -20.74 4.35
C GLY A 94 2.44 -21.61 3.56
N GLY A 95 1.98 -22.58 2.78
CA GLY A 95 2.80 -23.47 1.96
C GLY A 95 3.07 -22.97 0.53
N THR A 96 3.88 -23.73 -0.22
CA THR A 96 4.04 -23.56 -1.66
C THR A 96 2.80 -24.07 -2.38
N ILE A 97 2.28 -23.32 -3.35
CA ILE A 97 1.23 -23.83 -4.23
C ILE A 97 1.93 -24.63 -5.34
N ASP A 98 1.75 -25.94 -5.33
CA ASP A 98 2.17 -26.76 -6.47
C ASP A 98 1.37 -26.32 -7.70
N LEU A 99 2.08 -25.76 -8.69
CA LEU A 99 1.53 -25.42 -9.98
C LEU A 99 1.50 -26.70 -10.81
N ASP A 100 0.40 -27.45 -10.74
CA ASP A 100 0.07 -28.46 -11.76
C ASP A 100 -0.14 -27.80 -13.13
#